data_AF-A0A845F6S1-F1
#
_entry.id   AF-A0A845F6S1-F1
#
_cell.length_a   1.000
_cell.length_b   1.000
_cell.length_c   1.000
_cell.angle_alpha   90.00
_cell.angle_beta   90.00
_cell.angle_gamma   90.00
#
_symmetry.space_group_name_H-M   'P 1'
#
loop_
_entity.id
_entity.type
_entity.pdbx_description
1 polymer ?
#
loop_
_entity_poly.entity_id
_entity_poly.type
_entity_poly.pdbx_seq_one_letter_code
_entity_poly.pdbx_strand_id
1 'polypeptide(L)'
;MKVYKNSILTLLLYSLFIITALAIHHLLSSTPFQYVRSTICFGLAPAFILYANHKQLWFRSSLRWIIKLSRRPLLSSTIFVMSALVSFDLTFHFPIHEFVHLFLLGFGSFIYWAPLLLQCSFIKLQNYMRRFLYLMLTSILFVLYHESSFYFREGTDTEAFLYTGVMIMIIQLFSLIIEWAESERDTDPVNVKGYFKSVSKN
;
A
#
# COMPACT_ATOMS: atom_id res chain seq x y z
N MET A 1 -4.38 -2.96 24.54
CA MET A 1 -4.84 -3.21 23.16
C MET A 1 -6.32 -2.81 23.06
N LYS A 2 -6.61 -1.53 22.80
CA LYS A 2 -7.96 -1.02 22.53
C LYS A 2 -8.02 -0.71 21.03
N VAL A 3 -8.32 -1.70 20.21
CA VAL A 3 -8.40 -1.58 18.72
C VAL A 3 -9.86 -1.68 18.23
N TYR A 4 -10.84 -1.69 19.14
CA TYR A 4 -12.21 -2.07 18.82
C TYR A 4 -13.20 -0.93 18.57
N LYS A 5 -12.78 0.33 18.37
CA LYS A 5 -13.74 1.44 18.27
C LYS A 5 -14.22 1.80 16.86
N ASN A 6 -13.57 1.32 15.79
CA ASN A 6 -13.92 1.65 14.40
C ASN A 6 -14.07 0.45 13.46
N SER A 7 -14.32 -0.76 13.99
CA SER A 7 -14.45 -1.99 13.18
C SER A 7 -15.55 -1.90 12.11
N ILE A 8 -16.64 -1.18 12.37
CA ILE A 8 -17.77 -1.01 11.45
C ILE A 8 -17.38 -0.14 10.25
N LEU A 9 -16.69 0.99 10.49
CA LEU A 9 -16.24 1.87 9.41
C LEU A 9 -15.22 1.17 8.52
N THR A 10 -14.26 0.45 9.13
CA THR A 10 -13.28 -0.35 8.39
C THR A 10 -13.96 -1.44 7.57
N LEU A 11 -14.92 -2.18 8.14
CA LEU A 11 -15.68 -3.21 7.43
C LEU A 11 -16.49 -2.63 6.27
N LEU A 12 -17.13 -1.47 6.46
CA LEU A 12 -17.86 -0.77 5.41
C LEU A 12 -16.93 -0.33 4.27
N LEU A 13 -15.77 0.25 4.58
CA LEU A 13 -14.78 0.66 3.57
C LEU A 13 -14.27 -0.54 2.76
N TYR A 14 -13.99 -1.67 3.40
CA TYR A 14 -13.58 -2.89 2.70
C TYR A 14 -14.70 -3.52 1.89
N SER A 15 -15.94 -3.51 2.39
CA SER A 15 -17.09 -4.06 1.66
C SER A 15 -17.40 -3.22 0.42
N LEU A 16 -17.39 -1.88 0.57
CA LEU A 16 -17.53 -0.95 -0.53
C LEU A 16 -16.42 -1.17 -1.56
N PHE A 17 -15.17 -1.32 -1.11
CA PHE A 17 -14.05 -1.62 -1.99
C PHE A 17 -14.27 -2.89 -2.82
N ILE A 18 -14.69 -4.00 -2.20
CA ILE A 18 -14.93 -5.26 -2.92
C ILE A 18 -16.01 -5.05 -3.98
N ILE A 19 -17.12 -4.40 -3.63
CA ILE A 19 -18.23 -4.13 -4.56
C ILE A 19 -17.76 -3.23 -5.71
N THR A 20 -17.04 -2.15 -5.41
CA THR A 20 -16.54 -1.21 -6.42
C THR A 20 -15.49 -1.85 -7.31
N ALA A 21 -14.57 -2.65 -6.78
CA ALA A 21 -13.58 -3.38 -7.57
C ALA A 21 -14.26 -4.40 -8.50
N LEU A 22 -15.25 -5.15 -8.00
CA LEU A 22 -16.05 -6.07 -8.80
C LEU A 22 -16.81 -5.33 -9.92
N ALA A 23 -17.40 -4.17 -9.62
CA ALA A 23 -18.10 -3.34 -10.61
C ALA A 23 -17.14 -2.76 -11.67
N ILE A 24 -16.00 -2.21 -11.25
CA ILE A 24 -14.94 -1.69 -12.15
C ILE A 24 -14.52 -2.79 -13.12
N HIS A 25 -14.20 -3.97 -12.61
CA HIS A 25 -13.75 -5.04 -13.50
C HIS A 25 -14.89 -5.59 -14.36
N HIS A 26 -16.13 -5.67 -13.87
CA HIS A 26 -17.26 -6.12 -14.69
C HIS A 26 -17.56 -5.13 -15.83
N LEU A 27 -17.37 -3.83 -15.60
CA LEU A 27 -17.68 -2.79 -16.58
C LEU A 27 -16.54 -2.52 -17.57
N LEU A 28 -15.28 -2.66 -17.12
CA LEU A 28 -14.10 -2.19 -17.86
C LEU A 28 -13.11 -3.30 -18.23
N SER A 29 -13.32 -4.54 -17.78
CA SER A 29 -12.38 -5.64 -18.03
C SER A 29 -13.04 -6.78 -18.80
N SER A 30 -12.77 -6.82 -20.11
CA SER A 30 -13.12 -7.97 -20.96
C SER A 30 -12.22 -9.19 -20.71
N THR A 31 -11.03 -8.98 -20.12
CA THR A 31 -9.98 -10.00 -19.96
C THR A 31 -9.85 -10.51 -18.51
N PRO A 32 -9.84 -11.84 -18.29
CA PRO A 32 -9.63 -12.45 -16.97
C PRO A 32 -8.29 -12.06 -16.32
N PHE A 33 -7.31 -11.66 -17.14
CA PHE A 33 -5.96 -11.33 -16.69
C PHE A 33 -5.92 -10.13 -15.74
N GLN A 34 -6.70 -9.07 -15.98
CA GLN A 34 -6.69 -7.90 -15.09
C GLN A 34 -7.32 -8.20 -13.73
N TYR A 35 -8.36 -9.05 -13.70
CA TYR A 35 -8.94 -9.54 -12.44
C TYR A 35 -7.88 -10.26 -11.59
N VAL A 36 -7.07 -11.13 -12.21
CA VAL A 36 -5.99 -11.85 -11.53
C VAL A 36 -4.93 -10.87 -11.03
N ARG A 37 -4.53 -9.91 -11.87
CA ARG A 37 -3.54 -8.88 -11.53
C ARG A 37 -3.98 -8.04 -10.33
N SER A 38 -5.20 -7.50 -10.35
CA SER A 38 -5.78 -6.77 -9.22
C SER A 38 -5.86 -7.65 -7.97
N THR A 39 -6.39 -8.87 -8.08
CA THR A 39 -6.54 -9.77 -6.94
C THR A 39 -5.19 -10.05 -6.25
N ILE A 40 -4.14 -10.30 -7.03
CA ILE A 40 -2.79 -10.54 -6.50
C ILE A 40 -2.25 -9.28 -5.83
N CYS A 41 -2.25 -8.14 -6.53
CA CYS A 41 -1.59 -6.92 -6.08
C CYS A 41 -2.33 -6.21 -4.94
N PHE A 42 -3.66 -6.33 -4.88
CA PHE A 42 -4.51 -5.52 -4.02
C PHE A 42 -5.30 -6.33 -3.00
N GLY A 43 -5.46 -7.65 -3.21
CA GLY A 43 -6.07 -8.56 -2.25
C GLY A 43 -5.04 -9.43 -1.54
N LEU A 44 -4.35 -10.30 -2.30
CA LEU A 44 -3.50 -11.33 -1.73
C LEU A 44 -2.25 -10.77 -1.05
N ALA A 45 -1.51 -9.87 -1.71
CA ALA A 45 -0.30 -9.28 -1.13
C ALA A 45 -0.53 -8.64 0.26
N PRO A 46 -1.50 -7.72 0.45
CA PRO A 46 -1.78 -7.17 1.77
C PRO A 46 -2.34 -8.23 2.74
N ALA A 47 -3.18 -9.17 2.28
CA ALA A 47 -3.69 -10.26 3.13
C ALA A 47 -2.57 -11.15 3.68
N PHE A 48 -1.57 -11.49 2.88
CA PHE A 48 -0.40 -12.25 3.33
C PHE A 48 0.40 -11.50 4.40
N ILE A 49 0.57 -10.18 4.25
CA ILE A 49 1.27 -9.35 5.25
C ILE A 49 0.48 -9.32 6.55
N LEU A 50 -0.85 -9.12 6.50
CA LEU A 50 -1.71 -9.13 7.67
C LEU A 50 -1.75 -10.50 8.36
N TYR A 51 -1.81 -11.58 7.59
CA TYR A 51 -1.70 -12.95 8.11
C TYR A 51 -0.36 -13.18 8.80
N ALA A 52 0.74 -12.72 8.18
CA ALA A 52 2.08 -12.81 8.76
C ALA A 52 2.24 -11.94 10.01
N ASN A 53 1.61 -10.78 10.10
CA ASN A 53 1.52 -9.96 11.32
C ASN A 53 0.82 -10.75 12.43
N HIS A 54 -0.37 -11.30 12.15
CA HIS A 54 -1.19 -12.03 13.12
C HIS A 54 -0.49 -13.29 13.64
N LYS A 55 0.14 -14.05 12.74
CA LYS A 55 0.93 -15.24 13.08
C LYS A 55 2.36 -14.93 13.52
N GLN A 56 2.73 -13.65 13.61
CA GLN A 56 4.05 -13.23 14.06
C GLN A 56 5.20 -13.84 13.24
N LEU A 57 4.99 -14.11 11.94
CA LEU A 57 5.95 -14.87 11.13
C LEU A 57 7.26 -14.12 10.87
N TRP A 58 7.26 -12.81 11.06
CA TRP A 58 8.41 -11.91 10.87
C TRP A 58 9.62 -12.25 11.75
N PHE A 59 9.46 -13.07 12.79
CA PHE A 59 10.57 -13.54 13.63
C PHE A 59 11.56 -14.44 12.90
N ARG A 60 11.11 -15.11 11.83
CA ARG A 60 11.93 -16.03 11.04
C ARG A 60 13.04 -15.27 10.33
N SER A 61 14.26 -15.80 10.38
CA SER A 61 15.46 -15.20 9.75
C SER A 61 15.25 -14.90 8.26
N SER A 62 14.54 -15.79 7.56
CA SER A 62 14.22 -15.67 6.13
C SER A 62 13.32 -14.47 5.77
N LEU A 63 12.62 -13.87 6.74
CA LEU A 63 11.71 -12.74 6.51
C LEU A 63 12.23 -11.41 7.08
N ARG A 64 13.38 -11.42 7.76
CA ARG A 64 13.97 -10.21 8.36
C ARG A 64 14.38 -9.16 7.33
N TRP A 65 14.67 -9.55 6.10
CA TRP A 65 15.01 -8.60 5.03
C TRP A 65 13.82 -7.72 4.66
N ILE A 66 12.59 -8.24 4.71
CA ILE A 66 11.34 -7.50 4.43
C ILE A 66 11.16 -6.39 5.48
N ILE A 67 11.47 -6.70 6.74
CA ILE A 67 11.46 -5.72 7.84
C ILE A 67 12.48 -4.59 7.59
N LYS A 68 13.70 -4.94 7.17
CA LYS A 68 14.74 -3.93 6.87
C LYS A 68 14.33 -3.07 5.67
N LEU A 69 13.74 -3.69 4.67
CA LEU A 69 13.32 -3.03 3.45
C LEU A 69 12.13 -2.10 3.69
N SER A 70 11.13 -2.53 4.46
CA SER A 70 9.95 -1.73 4.77
C SER A 70 10.32 -0.39 5.42
N ARG A 71 11.39 -0.37 6.21
CA ARG A 71 11.97 0.83 6.84
C ARG A 71 12.67 1.79 5.87
N ARG A 72 12.80 1.46 4.59
CA ARG A 72 13.41 2.30 3.56
C ARG A 72 12.35 2.60 2.50
N PRO A 73 11.46 3.59 2.74
CA PRO A 73 10.34 3.90 1.85
C PRO A 73 10.82 4.23 0.45
N LEU A 74 11.86 5.06 0.30
CA LEU A 74 12.45 5.36 -1.01
C LEU A 74 12.90 4.10 -1.75
N LEU A 75 13.68 3.23 -1.09
CA LEU A 75 14.14 1.98 -1.69
C LEU A 75 12.97 1.05 -2.05
N SER A 76 11.94 0.99 -1.21
CA SER A 76 10.73 0.20 -1.47
C SER A 76 9.96 0.75 -2.67
N SER A 77 9.82 2.08 -2.80
CA SER A 77 9.23 2.74 -3.97
C SER A 77 10.04 2.45 -5.24
N THR A 78 11.37 2.55 -5.17
CA THR A 78 12.24 2.24 -6.32
C THR A 78 12.08 0.79 -6.75
N ILE A 79 12.09 -0.16 -5.82
CA ILE A 79 11.92 -1.58 -6.17
C ILE A 79 10.54 -1.83 -6.78
N PHE A 80 9.49 -1.21 -6.25
CA PHE A 80 8.15 -1.31 -6.82
C PHE A 80 8.12 -0.82 -8.28
N VAL A 81 8.67 0.36 -8.55
CA VAL A 81 8.75 0.93 -9.91
C VAL A 81 9.60 0.06 -10.83
N MET A 82 10.78 -0.34 -10.39
CA MET A 82 11.65 -1.19 -11.20
C MET A 82 10.98 -2.54 -11.49
N SER A 83 10.26 -3.12 -10.54
CA SER A 83 9.50 -4.35 -10.77
C SER A 83 8.41 -4.15 -11.81
N ALA A 84 7.70 -3.02 -11.78
CA ALA A 84 6.67 -2.69 -12.77
C ALA A 84 7.25 -2.44 -14.17
N LEU A 85 8.37 -1.72 -14.26
CA LEU A 85 9.06 -1.44 -15.53
C LEU A 85 9.68 -2.71 -16.15
N VAL A 86 10.39 -3.50 -15.34
CA VAL A 86 10.97 -4.77 -15.80
C VAL A 86 9.87 -5.75 -16.19
N SER A 87 8.78 -5.79 -15.43
CA SER A 87 7.60 -6.60 -15.77
C SER A 87 6.99 -6.17 -17.10
N PHE A 88 6.94 -4.87 -17.40
CA PHE A 88 6.46 -4.32 -18.67
C PHE A 88 7.37 -4.70 -19.85
N ASP A 89 8.69 -4.57 -19.69
CA ASP A 89 9.68 -4.85 -20.72
C ASP A 89 9.77 -6.36 -21.06
N LEU A 90 9.74 -7.21 -20.03
CA LEU A 90 9.74 -8.66 -20.18
C LEU A 90 8.47 -9.22 -20.81
N THR A 91 7.38 -8.43 -20.83
CA THR A 91 6.10 -8.88 -21.41
C THR A 91 6.26 -9.23 -22.91
N PHE A 92 7.26 -8.68 -23.58
CA PHE A 92 7.47 -8.82 -25.02
C PHE A 92 8.53 -9.84 -25.44
N HIS A 93 9.34 -10.33 -24.49
CA HIS A 93 10.57 -11.04 -24.83
C HIS A 93 10.54 -12.54 -24.49
N PHE A 94 9.47 -13.04 -23.86
CA PHE A 94 9.42 -14.43 -23.36
C PHE A 94 8.08 -15.16 -23.63
N PRO A 95 8.12 -16.49 -23.88
CA PRO A 95 6.91 -17.30 -24.11
C PRO A 95 6.08 -17.55 -22.83
N ILE A 96 6.60 -17.19 -21.64
CA ILE A 96 5.92 -17.31 -20.33
C ILE A 96 5.77 -15.92 -19.69
N HIS A 97 5.63 -14.89 -20.52
CA HIS A 97 5.67 -13.51 -20.10
C HIS A 97 4.59 -13.17 -19.06
N GLU A 98 3.38 -13.73 -19.17
CA GLU A 98 2.28 -13.48 -18.23
C GLU A 98 2.60 -13.95 -16.80
N PHE A 99 3.15 -15.15 -16.62
CA PHE A 99 3.48 -15.64 -15.27
C PHE A 99 4.64 -14.87 -14.65
N VAL A 100 5.67 -14.56 -15.45
CA VAL A 100 6.81 -13.75 -15.00
C VAL A 100 6.33 -12.34 -14.64
N HIS A 101 5.45 -11.76 -15.46
CA HIS A 101 4.83 -10.47 -15.24
C HIS A 101 4.05 -10.44 -13.91
N LEU A 102 3.17 -11.42 -13.70
CA LEU A 102 2.38 -11.55 -12.47
C LEU A 102 3.25 -11.80 -11.23
N PHE A 103 4.31 -12.62 -11.35
CA PHE A 103 5.24 -12.85 -10.25
C PHE A 103 5.96 -11.57 -9.83
N LEU A 104 6.51 -10.83 -10.81
CA LEU A 104 7.21 -9.56 -10.55
C LEU A 104 6.27 -8.50 -9.97
N LEU A 105 5.04 -8.40 -10.47
CA LEU A 105 4.03 -7.49 -9.93
C LEU A 105 3.57 -7.91 -8.53
N GLY A 106 3.40 -9.20 -8.27
CA GLY A 106 3.08 -9.72 -6.95
C GLY A 106 4.19 -9.44 -5.93
N PHE A 107 5.45 -9.67 -6.33
CA PHE A 107 6.61 -9.36 -5.52
C PHE A 107 6.76 -7.85 -5.26
N GLY A 108 6.65 -7.04 -6.30
CA GLY A 108 6.68 -5.58 -6.20
C GLY A 108 5.54 -5.06 -5.32
N SER A 109 4.34 -5.60 -5.48
CA SER A 109 3.18 -5.26 -4.63
C SER A 109 3.42 -5.63 -3.17
N PHE A 110 3.97 -6.81 -2.88
CA PHE A 110 4.31 -7.20 -1.52
C PHE A 110 5.30 -6.22 -0.86
N ILE A 111 6.30 -5.75 -1.63
CA ILE A 111 7.23 -4.72 -1.19
C ILE A 111 6.54 -3.36 -1.01
N TYR A 112 5.58 -3.03 -1.89
CA TYR A 112 4.77 -1.81 -1.78
C TYR A 112 3.95 -1.76 -0.47
N TRP A 113 3.32 -2.88 -0.12
CA TRP A 113 2.46 -2.96 1.05
C TRP A 113 3.24 -3.05 2.37
N ALA A 114 4.48 -3.55 2.35
CA ALA A 114 5.25 -3.79 3.57
C ALA A 114 5.50 -2.52 4.42
N PRO A 115 5.92 -1.35 3.87
CA PRO A 115 6.03 -0.10 4.62
C PRO A 115 4.72 0.38 5.27
N LEU A 116 3.58 0.04 4.67
CA LEU A 116 2.25 0.53 5.09
C LEU A 116 1.60 -0.36 6.15
N LEU A 117 1.74 -1.69 6.01
CA LEU A 117 0.97 -2.67 6.78
C LEU A 117 1.81 -3.51 7.75
N LEU A 118 3.14 -3.56 7.62
CA LEU A 118 3.95 -4.43 8.47
C LEU A 118 3.95 -3.90 9.90
N GLN A 119 3.44 -4.73 10.83
CA GLN A 119 3.43 -4.48 12.26
C GLN A 119 4.25 -5.56 12.95
N CYS A 120 5.32 -5.16 13.63
CA CYS A 120 6.17 -6.07 14.38
C CYS A 120 6.34 -5.54 15.80
N SER A 121 6.06 -6.38 16.80
CA SER A 121 6.02 -6.01 18.22
C SER A 121 7.33 -5.43 18.76
N PHE A 122 8.47 -5.68 18.11
CA PHE A 122 9.78 -5.18 18.51
C PHE A 122 10.19 -3.89 17.79
N ILE A 123 9.32 -3.34 16.94
CA ILE A 123 9.67 -2.28 16.00
C ILE A 123 8.70 -1.14 16.18
N LYS A 124 9.26 0.04 16.49
CA LYS A 124 8.50 1.28 16.53
C LYS A 124 7.85 1.49 15.16
N LEU A 125 6.53 1.70 15.16
CA LEU A 125 5.78 2.01 13.96
C LEU A 125 6.42 3.20 13.25
N GLN A 126 6.44 3.20 11.91
CA GLN A 126 6.95 4.35 11.18
C GLN A 126 6.11 5.58 11.47
N ASN A 127 6.75 6.75 11.53
CA ASN A 127 6.06 8.03 11.70
C ASN A 127 5.00 8.20 10.59
N TYR A 128 3.83 8.70 10.97
CA TYR A 128 2.72 9.05 10.09
C TYR A 128 3.18 9.79 8.83
N MET A 129 3.93 10.88 8.99
CA MET A 129 4.41 11.70 7.87
C MET A 129 5.25 10.91 6.86
N ARG A 130 5.96 9.89 7.34
CA ARG A 130 6.79 9.03 6.49
C ARG A 130 5.94 8.06 5.68
N ARG A 131 4.88 7.49 6.28
CA ARG A 131 3.91 6.63 5.59
C ARG A 131 3.09 7.44 4.58
N PHE A 132 2.69 8.65 4.94
CA PHE A 132 2.01 9.59 4.04
C PHE A 132 2.87 9.93 2.82
N LEU A 133 4.11 10.38 3.03
CA LEU A 133 5.02 10.73 1.93
C LEU A 133 5.33 9.52 1.05
N TYR A 134 5.49 8.34 1.65
CA TYR A 134 5.63 7.09 0.91
C TYR A 134 4.41 6.83 0.03
N LEU A 135 3.20 6.89 0.59
CA LEU A 135 1.96 6.67 -0.13
C LEU A 135 1.85 7.64 -1.31
N MET A 136 2.02 8.94 -1.08
CA MET A 136 1.97 9.97 -2.14
C MET A 136 2.97 9.69 -3.26
N LEU A 137 4.23 9.40 -2.92
CA LEU A 137 5.25 9.09 -3.91
C LEU A 137 4.88 7.86 -4.73
N THR A 138 4.47 6.78 -4.08
CA THR A 138 4.08 5.55 -4.78
C THR A 138 2.81 5.70 -5.62
N SER A 139 1.85 6.51 -5.19
CA SER A 139 0.63 6.79 -5.96
C SER A 139 0.94 7.59 -7.22
N ILE A 140 1.78 8.63 -7.12
CA ILE A 140 2.23 9.39 -8.28
C ILE A 140 2.95 8.47 -9.26
N LEU A 141 3.88 7.64 -8.78
CA LEU A 141 4.62 6.71 -9.62
C LEU A 141 3.72 5.68 -10.29
N PHE A 142 2.70 5.18 -9.60
CA PHE A 142 1.73 4.24 -10.14
C PHE A 142 0.86 4.84 -11.25
N VAL A 143 0.40 6.08 -11.07
CA VAL A 143 -0.36 6.82 -12.08
C VAL A 143 0.53 7.12 -13.28
N LEU A 144 1.74 7.65 -13.08
CA LEU A 144 2.68 7.94 -14.17
C LEU A 144 3.04 6.69 -14.98
N TYR A 145 3.17 5.54 -14.33
CA TYR A 145 3.37 4.26 -15.00
C TYR A 145 2.20 3.90 -15.93
N HIS A 146 0.95 4.10 -15.49
CA HIS A 146 -0.22 3.82 -16.32
C HIS A 146 -0.38 4.82 -17.45
N GLU A 147 -0.21 6.12 -17.18
CA GLU A 147 -0.21 7.17 -18.22
C GLU A 147 0.82 6.88 -19.32
N SER A 148 2.05 6.51 -18.91
CA SER A 148 3.09 6.10 -19.86
C SER A 148 2.67 4.86 -20.64
N SER A 149 2.11 3.84 -19.97
CA SER A 149 1.63 2.62 -20.62
C SER A 149 0.51 2.91 -21.63
N PHE A 150 -0.44 3.80 -21.32
CA PHE A 150 -1.51 4.19 -22.23
C PHE A 150 -0.97 4.92 -23.45
N TYR A 151 -0.06 5.88 -23.25
CA TYR A 151 0.58 6.64 -24.31
C TYR A 151 1.32 5.74 -25.32
N PHE A 152 2.04 4.72 -24.83
CA PHE A 152 2.86 3.87 -25.70
C PHE A 152 2.15 2.62 -26.26
N ARG A 153 0.99 2.20 -25.73
CA ARG A 153 0.34 0.94 -26.13
C ARG A 153 -1.15 1.04 -26.51
N GLU A 154 -1.73 2.24 -26.58
CA GLU A 154 -3.20 2.41 -26.79
C GLU A 154 -4.03 1.57 -25.80
N GLY A 155 -3.49 1.35 -24.60
CA GLY A 155 -3.82 0.20 -23.75
C GLY A 155 -5.10 0.34 -22.93
N THR A 156 -6.27 0.35 -23.56
CA THR A 156 -7.59 0.26 -22.91
C THR A 156 -7.72 -0.91 -21.93
N ASP A 157 -6.98 -2.00 -22.17
CA ASP A 157 -7.01 -3.20 -21.34
C ASP A 157 -6.42 -3.04 -19.92
N THR A 158 -5.83 -1.89 -19.55
CA THR A 158 -5.24 -1.67 -18.21
C THR A 158 -6.04 -0.74 -17.30
N GLU A 159 -7.12 -0.15 -17.80
CA GLU A 159 -7.95 0.84 -17.08
C GLU A 159 -8.55 0.27 -15.79
N ALA A 160 -9.09 -0.94 -15.84
CA ALA A 160 -9.68 -1.59 -14.66
C ALA A 160 -8.66 -1.78 -13.52
N PHE A 161 -7.41 -2.11 -13.85
CA PHE A 161 -6.34 -2.26 -12.87
C PHE A 161 -5.89 -0.91 -12.29
N LEU A 162 -5.79 0.13 -13.13
CA LEU A 162 -5.52 1.51 -12.70
C LEU A 162 -6.58 1.99 -11.70
N TYR A 163 -7.86 1.92 -12.07
CA TYR A 163 -8.93 2.43 -11.21
C TYR A 163 -9.02 1.67 -9.89
N THR A 164 -8.84 0.35 -9.91
CA THR A 164 -8.79 -0.46 -8.68
C THR A 164 -7.62 -0.03 -7.79
N GLY A 165 -6.45 0.21 -8.37
CA GLY A 165 -5.28 0.67 -7.63
C GLY A 165 -5.44 2.07 -7.04
N VAL A 166 -5.98 3.02 -7.81
CA VAL A 166 -6.26 4.39 -7.35
C VAL A 166 -7.28 4.37 -6.21
N MET A 167 -8.34 3.57 -6.31
CA MET A 167 -9.32 3.42 -5.23
C MET A 167 -8.67 2.92 -3.94
N ILE A 168 -7.76 1.94 -4.03
CA ILE A 168 -7.00 1.49 -2.87
C ILE A 168 -6.12 2.57 -2.28
N MET A 169 -5.42 3.33 -3.12
CA MET A 169 -4.56 4.40 -2.65
C MET A 169 -5.36 5.47 -1.92
N ILE A 170 -6.56 5.79 -2.40
CA ILE A 170 -7.52 6.68 -1.72
C ILE A 170 -7.93 6.11 -0.36
N ILE A 171 -8.31 4.83 -0.29
CA ILE A 171 -8.68 4.18 0.98
C ILE A 171 -7.52 4.18 1.97
N GLN A 172 -6.29 3.91 1.51
CA GLN A 172 -5.10 3.96 2.34
C GLN A 172 -4.81 5.37 2.85
N LEU A 173 -5.01 6.38 1.99
CA LEU A 173 -4.87 7.79 2.36
C LEU A 173 -5.88 8.17 3.44
N PHE A 174 -7.16 7.81 3.28
CA PHE A 174 -8.19 8.06 4.28
C PHE A 174 -7.88 7.32 5.60
N SER A 175 -7.45 6.07 5.51
CA SER A 175 -7.07 5.28 6.70
C SER A 175 -5.93 5.95 7.47
N LEU A 176 -4.92 6.45 6.76
CA LEU A 176 -3.83 7.23 7.33
C LEU A 176 -4.36 8.52 7.99
N ILE A 177 -5.20 9.30 7.31
CA ILE A 177 -5.76 10.54 7.86
C ILE A 177 -6.54 10.28 9.16
N ILE A 178 -7.32 9.20 9.21
CA ILE A 178 -8.05 8.79 10.42
C ILE A 178 -7.07 8.41 11.54
N GLU A 179 -6.05 7.60 11.25
CA GLU A 179 -5.01 7.24 12.24
C GLU A 179 -4.30 8.48 12.79
N TRP A 180 -4.01 9.47 11.95
CA TRP A 180 -3.41 10.74 12.38
C TRP A 180 -4.36 11.55 13.27
N ALA A 181 -5.62 11.73 12.85
CA ALA A 181 -6.61 12.44 13.64
C ALA A 181 -6.87 11.78 15.01
N GLU A 182 -6.87 10.44 15.07
CA GLU A 182 -6.96 9.70 16.33
C GLU A 182 -5.72 9.92 17.21
N SER A 183 -4.52 9.97 16.61
CA SER A 183 -3.29 10.23 17.37
C SER A 183 -3.24 11.64 17.95
N GLU A 184 -3.77 12.65 17.24
CA GLU A 184 -3.84 14.02 17.73
C GLU A 184 -4.93 14.22 18.78
N ARG A 185 -6.00 13.42 18.75
CA ARG A 185 -7.09 13.50 19.75
C ARG A 185 -6.61 13.25 21.18
N ASP A 186 -5.59 12.41 21.36
CA ASP A 186 -5.00 12.09 22.65
C ASP A 186 -3.81 13.02 23.01
N THR A 187 -3.47 13.97 22.14
CA THR A 187 -2.42 14.96 22.38
C THR A 187 -3.07 16.27 22.83
N ASP A 188 -2.80 16.73 24.05
CA ASP A 188 -3.34 18.01 24.52
C ASP A 188 -3.02 19.12 23.52
N PRO A 189 -4.00 19.94 23.10
CA PRO A 189 -3.73 21.05 22.20
C PRO A 189 -2.69 21.97 22.86
N VAL A 190 -1.70 22.41 22.08
CA VAL A 190 -0.60 23.31 22.48
C VAL A 190 -1.07 24.63 23.14
N ASN A 191 -2.38 24.89 23.13
CA ASN A 191 -3.04 26.05 23.74
C ASN A 191 -3.38 25.91 25.23
N VAL A 192 -2.84 24.92 25.97
CA VAL A 192 -2.87 24.99 27.44
C VAL A 192 -1.90 26.07 27.89
N LYS A 193 -2.45 27.25 28.24
CA LYS A 193 -1.75 28.31 28.99
C LYS A 193 -1.14 27.69 30.26
N GLY A 194 0.12 27.28 30.23
CA GLY A 194 0.76 26.67 31.40
C GLY A 194 2.12 26.02 31.19
N TYR A 195 2.46 25.59 29.98
CA TYR A 195 3.76 24.95 29.71
C TYR A 195 4.85 25.96 29.34
N PHE A 196 5.20 26.86 30.27
CA PHE A 196 6.56 27.41 30.42
C PHE A 196 6.64 28.09 31.79
N LYS A 197 7.00 27.34 32.84
CA LYS A 197 7.75 27.94 33.95
C LYS A 197 9.22 27.70 33.67
N SER A 198 9.88 28.76 33.18
CA SER A 198 11.33 28.87 33.24
C SER A 198 11.78 28.55 34.67
N VAL A 199 12.61 27.52 34.83
CA VAL A 199 13.32 27.28 36.08
C VAL A 199 14.36 28.40 36.19
N SER A 200 13.98 29.47 36.87
CA SER A 200 14.92 30.50 37.34
C SER A 200 15.90 29.81 38.29
N LYS A 201 17.16 29.73 37.89
CA LYS A 201 18.26 29.37 38.79
C LYS A 201 18.47 30.53 39.77
N ASN A 202 18.18 30.29 41.04
CA ASN A 202 18.94 30.90 42.12
C ASN A 202 20.10 29.96 42.46
#